data_AF-A0A926PJU7-F1
#
_entry.id   AF-A0A926PJU7-F1
#
_cell.length_a   1.000
_cell.length_b   1.000
_cell.length_c   1.000
_cell.angle_alpha   90.00
_cell.angle_beta   90.00
_cell.angle_gamma   90.00
#
_symmetry.space_group_name_H-M   'P 1'
#
loop_
_entity.id
_entity.type
_entity.pdbx_description
1 polymer ?
#
loop_
_entity_poly.entity_id
_entity_poly.type
_entity_poly.pdbx_seq_one_letter_code
_entity_poly.pdbx_strand_id
1 'polypeptide(L)' 'MFNRGRVPNIPANPRSRKIPKRARKPIFDPAIFQERFRTIERIFAWEDKFKRLLLRFEQRPRMVMP' A
#
# COMPACT_ATOMS: atom_id res chain seq x y z
N MET A 1 2.12 -5.89 -7.62
CA MET A 1 3.08 -6.76 -6.90
C MET A 1 2.80 -6.85 -5.40
N PHE A 2 2.43 -5.77 -4.70
CA PHE A 2 1.88 -5.80 -3.34
C PHE A 2 0.69 -6.78 -3.28
N ASN A 3 0.78 -7.83 -2.45
CA ASN A 3 -0.24 -8.86 -2.18
C ASN A 3 -0.46 -10.00 -3.20
N ARG A 4 0.45 -10.25 -4.16
CA ARG A 4 0.32 -11.46 -5.00
C ARG A 4 0.54 -12.71 -4.13
N GLY A 5 -0.51 -13.54 -3.96
CA GLY A 5 -0.46 -14.77 -3.17
C GLY A 5 -0.65 -14.63 -1.66
N ARG A 6 -0.87 -13.42 -1.11
CA ARG A 6 -1.23 -13.24 0.31
C ARG A 6 -2.72 -12.92 0.47
N VAL A 7 -3.37 -13.55 1.44
CA VAL A 7 -4.74 -13.19 1.83
C VAL A 7 -4.71 -11.85 2.57
N PRO A 8 -5.45 -10.82 2.11
CA PRO A 8 -5.44 -9.52 2.74
C PRO A 8 -6.20 -9.53 4.09
N ASN A 9 -5.47 -9.27 5.16
CA ASN A 9 -6.00 -9.00 6.51
C ASN A 9 -6.14 -7.48 6.74
N ILE A 10 -7.04 -6.82 6.00
CA ILE A 10 -7.20 -5.35 6.05
C ILE A 10 -8.66 -5.04 6.46
N PRO A 11 -8.88 -4.16 7.46
CA PRO A 11 -10.23 -3.82 7.87
C PRO A 11 -10.93 -3.00 6.77
N ALA A 12 -12.25 -3.14 6.68
CA ALA A 12 -13.04 -2.33 5.77
C ALA A 12 -12.96 -0.85 6.17
N ASN A 13 -12.60 0.04 5.24
CA ASN A 13 -12.61 1.48 5.49
C ASN A 13 -14.05 2.00 5.60
N PRO A 14 -14.54 2.42 6.79
CA PRO A 14 -15.93 2.85 6.97
C PRO A 14 -16.26 4.10 6.15
N ARG A 15 -15.28 4.98 5.94
CA ARG A 15 -15.47 6.23 5.19
C ARG A 15 -15.79 6.00 3.72
N SER A 16 -15.20 4.96 3.14
CA SER A 16 -15.40 4.60 1.73
C SER A 16 -16.55 3.60 1.54
N ARG A 17 -16.89 2.81 2.57
CA ARG A 17 -17.76 1.66 2.45
C ARG A 17 -19.06 1.82 3.23
N LYS A 18 -20.05 2.44 2.59
CA LYS A 18 -21.40 2.66 3.14
C LYS A 18 -22.32 1.43 3.00
N ILE A 19 -22.04 0.55 2.04
CA ILE A 19 -22.86 -0.63 1.73
C ILE A 19 -22.00 -1.90 1.89
N PRO A 20 -22.51 -2.96 2.54
CA PRO A 20 -21.82 -4.24 2.58
C PRO A 20 -21.67 -4.82 1.17
N LYS A 21 -20.43 -5.10 0.74
CA LYS A 21 -20.17 -5.76 -0.54
C LYS A 21 -20.77 -7.16 -0.51
N ARG A 22 -21.45 -7.56 -1.58
CA ARG A 22 -22.13 -8.87 -1.74
C ARG A 22 -21.19 -10.09 -1.65
N ALA A 23 -19.88 -9.88 -1.59
CA ALA A 23 -18.88 -10.94 -1.53
C ALA A 23 -18.63 -11.43 -0.09
N ARG A 24 -17.93 -12.56 0.03
CA ARG A 24 -17.43 -13.10 1.31
C ARG A 24 -16.74 -11.99 2.10
N LYS A 25 -17.10 -11.85 3.38
CA LYS A 25 -16.46 -10.88 4.28
C LYS A 25 -14.95 -11.22 4.35
N PRO A 26 -14.06 -10.23 4.21
CA PRO A 26 -12.63 -10.44 4.42
C PRO A 26 -12.39 -10.96 5.83
N ILE A 27 -11.40 -11.85 5.99
CA ILE A 27 -10.93 -12.26 7.31
C ILE A 27 -10.18 -11.05 7.89
N PHE A 28 -10.57 -10.63 9.10
CA PHE A 28 -9.87 -9.59 9.84
C PHE A 28 -9.46 -10.09 11.21
N ASP A 29 -8.15 -10.16 11.45
CA ASP A 29 -7.53 -10.44 12.74
C ASP A 29 -6.69 -9.23 13.17
N PRO A 30 -7.05 -8.55 14.27
CA PRO A 30 -6.37 -7.35 14.71
C PRO A 30 -4.93 -7.60 15.19
N ALA A 31 -4.63 -8.77 15.76
CA ALA A 31 -3.29 -9.10 16.24
C ALA A 31 -2.33 -9.29 15.06
N ILE A 32 -2.74 -10.06 14.06
CA ILE A 32 -1.96 -10.26 12.83
C ILE A 32 -1.80 -8.94 12.05
N PHE A 33 -2.82 -8.08 12.04
CA PHE A 33 -2.75 -6.77 11.39
C PHE A 33 -1.72 -5.86 12.06
N GLN A 34 -1.72 -5.81 13.40
CA GLN A 34 -0.78 -5.00 14.16
C GLN A 34 0.67 -5.49 14.00
N GLU A 35 0.88 -6.80 13.99
CA GLU A 35 2.19 -7.41 13.76
C GLU A 35 2.71 -7.10 12.35
N ARG A 36 1.87 -7.26 11.32
CA ARG A 36 2.23 -6.90 9.94
C ARG A 36 2.60 -5.44 9.79
N PHE A 37 1.84 -4.53 10.42
CA PHE A 37 2.11 -3.10 10.35
C PHE A 37 3.44 -2.73 11.02
N ARG A 38 3.75 -3.36 12.17
CA ARG A 38 5.02 -3.19 12.88
C ARG A 38 6.21 -3.70 12.08
N THR A 39 6.11 -4.90 11.54
CA THR A 39 7.28 -5.60 10.98
C THR A 39 7.59 -5.17 9.54
N ILE A 40 6.58 -4.91 8.72
CA ILE A 40 6.76 -4.92 7.26
C ILE A 40 6.17 -3.67 6.59
N GLU A 41 4.95 -3.27 6.93
CA GLU A 41 4.23 -2.24 6.14
C GLU A 41 4.86 -0.84 6.24
N ARG A 42 5.51 -0.51 7.36
CA ARG A 42 6.23 0.76 7.52
C ARG A 42 7.41 0.89 6.56
N ILE A 43 8.17 -0.19 6.36
CA ILE A 43 9.31 -0.21 5.42
C ILE A 43 8.81 -0.11 3.98
N PHE A 44 7.77 -0.86 3.62
CA PHE A 44 7.19 -0.79 2.28
C PHE A 44 6.60 0.58 1.95
N ALA A 45 5.94 1.23 2.92
CA ALA A 45 5.46 2.61 2.75
C ALA A 45 6.63 3.58 2.53
N TRP A 46 7.75 3.35 3.21
CA TRP A 46 8.96 4.14 3.03
C TRP A 46 9.62 3.88 1.66
N GLU A 47 9.68 2.62 1.23
CA GLU A 47 10.20 2.21 -0.07
C GLU A 47 9.39 2.81 -1.24
N ASP A 48 8.05 2.79 -1.16
CA ASP A 48 7.17 3.39 -2.18
C ASP A 48 7.39 4.91 -2.30
N LYS A 49 7.53 5.60 -1.15
CA LYS A 49 7.86 7.02 -1.12
C LYS A 49 9.24 7.30 -1.71
N PHE A 50 10.24 6.48 -1.37
CA PHE A 50 11.58 6.61 -1.90
C PHE A 50 11.62 6.40 -3.43
N LYS A 51 10.97 5.35 -3.94
CA LYS A 51 10.85 5.09 -5.38
C LYS A 51 10.17 6.24 -6.12
N ARG A 52 9.12 6.83 -5.53
CA ARG A 52 8.45 8.01 -6.10
C ARG A 52 9.35 9.24 -6.12
N LEU A 53 10.23 9.40 -5.13
CA LEU A 53 11.23 10.47 -5.10
C LEU A 53 12.30 10.24 -6.17
N LEU A 54 12.83 9.02 -6.28
CA LEU A 54 13.86 8.65 -7.26
C LEU A 54 13.40 8.95 -8.70
N LEU A 55 12.15 8.61 -9.02
CA LEU A 55 11.54 8.90 -10.32
C LEU A 55 11.63 10.39 -10.71
N ARG A 56 11.54 11.32 -9.74
CA ARG A 56 11.66 12.77 -10.01
C ARG A 56 13.09 13.20 -10.29
N PHE A 57 14.07 12.53 -9.72
CA PHE A 57 15.48 12.80 -9.99
C PHE A 57 15.91 12.26 -11.34
N GLU A 58 15.42 11.07 -11.71
CA GLU A 58 15.67 10.44 -13.01
C GLU A 58 14.94 11.15 -14.15
N GLN A 59 13.72 11.62 -13.93
CA GLN A 59 12.96 12.42 -14.91
C GLN A 59 13.28 13.92 -14.89
N ARG A 60 14.45 14.31 -14.37
CA ARG A 60 14.97 15.66 -14.61
C ARG A 60 15.01 15.82 -16.15
N PRO A 61 14.33 16.84 -16.73
CA PRO A 61 14.37 17.00 -18.16
C PRO A 61 15.84 17.07 -18.54
N ARG A 62 16.26 16.26 -19.51
CA ARG A 62 17.42 16.60 -20.33
C ARG A 62 17.07 18.01 -20.81
N MET A 63 17.62 19.03 -20.17
CA MET A 63 17.63 20.37 -20.72
C MET A 63 18.36 20.17 -22.04
N VAL A 64 17.59 20.02 -23.11
CA VAL A 64 18.10 20.21 -24.46
C VAL A 64 18.45 21.69 -24.49
N MET A 65 19.71 21.97 -24.20
CA MET A 65 20.33 23.27 -24.45
C MET A 65 20.44 23.44 -25.98
N PRO A 66 20.40 24.69 -26.45
CA PRO A 66 19.42 25.25 -27.40
C PRO A 66 19.44 24.68 -28.82
#